data_AF-Q93KV8-F1
#
_entry.id   AF-Q93KV8-F1
#
_cell.length_a   1.000
_cell.length_b   1.000
_cell.length_c   1.000
_cell.angle_alpha   90.00
_cell.angle_beta   90.00
_cell.angle_gamma   90.00
#
_symmetry.space_group_name_H-M   'P 1'
#
loop_
_entity.id
_entity.type
_entity.pdbx_description
1 polymer ?
#
loop_
_entity_poly.entity_id
_entity_poly.type
_entity_poly.pdbx_seq_one_letter_code
_entity_poly.pdbx_strand_id
1 'polypeptide(L)'
;MTDTTAPSLASLAVPECHIRETGLLPEHVTAFRRQGVLAVRGLLSPAELESVQEAAAGLIDDAWRTRSMHDTIWTLEPHEPDAAPVRIEYVMDKSPVMARLAGHPLLLRAMETLVGPNFIPTWDSMVFKTTAGAPRLAWHRDGQMYSDAVAVTGGGRVIDVGIYLDHAPEDNCVWAIPQSNYWEDEQVTETADRLNATEWDATGAVPAVMRPGDALLHNILTLHGAPAVVGKQRRVVYYEYRPGEVERQLGPHVPEYVGLKQQVLRACLEQRAASGEHRDEEPFEYRPVEQYRLWDESPAISGLRFPHEEYWRW
;
A
#
# COMPACT_ATOMS: atom_id res chain seq x y z
N MET A 1 -43.79 -8.19 10.19
CA MET A 1 -42.86 -8.31 9.07
C MET A 1 -42.13 -6.99 8.97
N THR A 2 -40.98 -6.89 9.62
CA THR A 2 -40.12 -5.71 9.55
C THR A 2 -39.27 -5.83 8.30
N ASP A 3 -39.58 -4.97 7.34
CA ASP A 3 -38.92 -4.87 6.04
C ASP A 3 -37.53 -4.23 6.24
N THR A 4 -36.51 -5.06 6.49
CA THR A 4 -35.11 -4.66 6.43
C THR A 4 -34.68 -4.65 4.98
N THR A 5 -34.97 -3.55 4.28
CA THR A 5 -34.36 -3.25 2.99
C THR A 5 -32.86 -3.13 3.18
N ALA A 6 -32.07 -4.05 2.62
CA ALA A 6 -30.63 -3.92 2.51
C ALA A 6 -30.31 -2.58 1.82
N PRO A 7 -29.34 -1.79 2.32
CA PRO A 7 -29.01 -0.52 1.71
C PRO A 7 -28.59 -0.73 0.24
N SER A 8 -29.22 0.03 -0.66
CA SER A 8 -28.89 0.06 -2.08
C SER A 8 -27.41 0.37 -2.29
N LEU A 9 -26.72 -0.48 -3.07
CA LEU A 9 -25.32 -0.31 -3.48
C LEU A 9 -25.05 1.04 -4.19
N ALA A 10 -26.10 1.73 -4.66
CA ALA A 10 -26.00 2.95 -5.47
C ALA A 10 -25.56 4.24 -4.72
N SER A 11 -25.04 4.16 -3.50
CA SER A 11 -24.64 5.34 -2.71
C SER A 11 -23.34 5.20 -1.90
N LEU A 12 -22.58 4.12 -2.11
CA LEU A 12 -21.32 3.97 -1.37
C LEU A 12 -20.26 4.92 -1.96
N ALA A 13 -19.59 5.67 -1.10
CA ALA A 13 -18.37 6.41 -1.42
C ALA A 13 -17.23 5.85 -0.57
N VAL A 14 -15.98 6.10 -0.96
CA VAL A 14 -14.82 5.76 -0.12
C VAL A 14 -14.92 6.57 1.19
N PRO A 15 -14.91 5.93 2.37
CA PRO A 15 -14.92 6.63 3.64
C PRO A 15 -13.66 7.47 3.80
N GLU A 16 -13.77 8.59 4.51
CA GLU A 16 -12.66 9.52 4.68
C GLU A 16 -12.30 9.68 6.16
N CYS A 17 -11.00 9.71 6.44
CA CYS A 17 -10.43 9.93 7.76
C CYS A 17 -9.52 11.16 7.70
N HIS A 18 -9.89 12.25 8.38
CA HIS A 18 -9.05 13.43 8.56
C HIS A 18 -8.10 13.21 9.73
N ILE A 19 -7.05 12.40 9.50
CA ILE A 19 -6.24 11.79 10.57
C ILE A 19 -5.58 12.79 11.53
N ARG A 20 -5.26 14.00 11.06
CA ARG A 20 -4.68 15.07 11.89
C ARG A 20 -5.71 15.84 12.71
N GLU A 21 -6.98 15.80 12.31
CA GLU A 21 -8.08 16.51 12.97
C GLU A 21 -8.78 15.63 14.01
N THR A 22 -9.11 14.39 13.62
CA THR A 22 -9.92 13.49 14.45
C THR A 22 -9.16 12.28 14.98
N GLY A 23 -7.98 11.99 14.43
CA GLY A 23 -7.38 10.66 14.54
C GLY A 23 -8.23 9.60 13.84
N LEU A 24 -7.89 8.32 14.07
CA LEU A 24 -8.61 7.18 13.52
C LEU A 24 -9.77 6.78 14.44
N LEU A 25 -10.99 7.16 14.07
CA LEU A 25 -12.21 6.87 14.84
C LEU A 25 -12.70 5.41 14.65
N PRO A 26 -13.48 4.86 15.60
CA PRO A 26 -14.07 3.52 15.48
C PRO A 26 -14.93 3.32 14.23
N GLU A 27 -15.58 4.37 13.74
CA GLU A 27 -16.35 4.33 12.48
C GLU A 27 -15.45 4.18 11.25
N HIS A 28 -14.25 4.78 11.23
CA HIS A 28 -13.27 4.59 10.17
C HIS A 28 -12.78 3.14 10.13
N VAL A 29 -12.50 2.56 11.30
CA VAL A 29 -12.15 1.14 11.43
C VAL A 29 -13.29 0.27 10.92
N THR A 30 -14.52 0.49 11.40
CA THR A 30 -15.69 -0.27 10.96
C THR A 30 -15.92 -0.17 9.45
N ALA A 31 -15.76 1.02 8.88
CA ALA A 31 -15.91 1.26 7.45
C ALA A 31 -14.83 0.53 6.64
N PHE A 32 -13.55 0.63 7.05
CA PHE A 32 -12.45 -0.10 6.40
C PHE A 32 -12.63 -1.61 6.48
N ARG A 33 -12.94 -2.16 7.67
CA ARG A 33 -13.19 -3.60 7.85
C ARG A 33 -14.27 -4.10 6.89
N ARG A 34 -15.39 -3.35 6.80
CA ARG A 34 -16.54 -3.72 5.96
C ARG A 34 -16.28 -3.55 4.47
N GLN A 35 -15.74 -2.41 4.06
CA GLN A 35 -15.65 -2.01 2.65
C GLN A 35 -14.31 -2.36 2.01
N GLY A 36 -13.29 -2.63 2.81
CA GLY A 36 -11.95 -2.97 2.35
C GLY A 36 -11.16 -1.78 1.80
N VAL A 37 -11.64 -0.54 1.99
CA VAL A 37 -10.97 0.68 1.52
C VAL A 37 -11.27 1.87 2.45
N LEU A 38 -10.29 2.76 2.64
CA LEU A 38 -10.38 3.98 3.44
C LEU A 38 -9.42 5.05 2.89
N ALA A 39 -9.92 6.26 2.62
CA ALA A 39 -9.08 7.40 2.30
C ALA A 39 -8.65 8.12 3.59
N VAL A 40 -7.36 8.33 3.77
CA VAL A 40 -6.76 9.11 4.85
C VAL A 40 -6.31 10.45 4.28
N ARG A 41 -6.96 11.52 4.75
CA ARG A 41 -6.74 12.88 4.27
C ARG A 41 -5.61 13.58 5.02
N GLY A 42 -4.74 14.25 4.28
CA GLY A 42 -3.67 15.09 4.85
C GLY A 42 -2.71 14.32 5.75
N LEU A 43 -2.31 13.10 5.34
CA LEU A 43 -1.32 12.32 6.08
C LEU A 43 -0.01 13.10 6.19
N LEU A 44 0.51 13.61 5.07
CA LEU A 44 1.77 14.34 5.04
C LEU A 44 1.59 15.84 5.30
N SER A 45 2.57 16.42 6.00
CA SER A 45 2.69 17.88 6.04
C SER A 45 3.17 18.42 4.68
N PRO A 46 2.96 19.71 4.34
CA PRO A 46 3.45 20.27 3.08
C PRO A 46 4.96 20.11 2.86
N ALA A 47 5.77 20.31 3.92
CA ALA A 47 7.23 20.18 3.84
C ALA A 47 7.66 18.73 3.60
N GLU A 48 7.04 17.79 4.32
CA GLU A 48 7.33 16.36 4.15
C GLU A 48 6.90 15.87 2.76
N LEU A 49 5.75 16.32 2.26
CA LEU A 49 5.29 16.03 0.91
C LEU A 49 6.32 16.50 -0.14
N GLU A 50 6.85 17.71 -0.01
CA GLU A 50 7.87 18.25 -0.90
C GLU A 50 9.15 17.39 -0.87
N SER A 51 9.65 17.06 0.33
CA SER A 51 10.80 16.16 0.53
C SER A 51 10.59 14.80 -0.17
N VAL A 52 9.41 14.19 -0.01
CA VAL A 52 9.09 12.88 -0.61
C VAL A 52 8.92 13.00 -2.13
N GLN A 53 8.33 14.08 -2.63
CA GLN A 53 8.19 14.35 -4.06
C GLN A 53 9.55 14.52 -4.75
N GLU A 54 10.49 15.19 -4.11
CA GLU A 54 11.87 15.35 -4.60
C GLU A 54 12.60 14.01 -4.60
N ALA A 55 12.52 13.24 -3.51
CA ALA A 55 13.11 11.91 -3.45
C ALA A 55 12.55 10.96 -4.53
N ALA A 56 11.23 11.01 -4.77
CA ALA A 56 10.58 10.26 -5.83
C ALA A 56 11.08 10.66 -7.23
N ALA A 57 11.28 11.96 -7.48
CA ALA A 57 11.83 12.43 -8.74
C ALA A 57 13.26 11.89 -8.96
N GLY A 58 14.12 11.96 -7.93
CA GLY A 58 15.48 11.43 -7.99
C GLY A 58 15.54 9.92 -8.29
N LEU A 59 14.65 9.12 -7.68
CA LEU A 59 14.56 7.68 -7.96
C LEU A 59 14.16 7.39 -9.42
N ILE A 60 13.23 8.17 -9.98
CA ILE A 60 12.80 8.03 -11.37
C ILE A 60 13.92 8.44 -12.33
N ASP A 61 14.63 9.54 -12.04
CA ASP A 61 15.78 9.98 -12.82
C ASP A 61 16.90 8.94 -12.82
N ASP A 62 17.16 8.31 -11.67
CA ASP A 62 18.13 7.22 -11.55
C ASP A 62 17.71 5.98 -12.34
N ALA A 63 16.42 5.62 -12.35
CA ALA A 63 15.91 4.54 -13.19
C ALA A 63 16.17 4.83 -14.68
N TRP A 64 15.85 6.03 -15.15
CA TRP A 64 16.12 6.43 -16.54
C TRP A 64 17.61 6.47 -16.89
N ARG A 65 18.44 6.96 -15.97
CA ARG A 65 19.90 7.08 -16.15
C ARG A 65 20.59 5.72 -16.20
N THR A 66 20.20 4.80 -15.32
CA THR A 66 20.83 3.48 -15.22
C THR A 66 20.28 2.48 -16.23
N ARG A 67 19.00 2.60 -16.60
CA ARG A 67 18.24 1.62 -17.40
C ARG A 67 18.37 0.19 -16.86
N SER A 68 18.51 0.06 -15.53
CA SER A 68 18.66 -1.23 -14.87
C SER A 68 17.30 -1.91 -14.68
N MET A 69 17.26 -3.24 -14.84
CA MET A 69 16.11 -4.05 -14.40
C MET A 69 16.19 -4.44 -12.91
N HIS A 70 17.33 -4.20 -12.26
CA HIS A 70 17.50 -4.50 -10.84
C HIS A 70 16.55 -3.61 -10.01
N ASP A 71 15.60 -4.24 -9.32
CA ASP A 71 14.56 -3.62 -8.51
C ASP A 71 13.67 -2.62 -9.28
N THR A 72 13.63 -2.66 -10.61
CA THR A 72 12.84 -1.72 -11.43
C THR A 72 12.06 -2.47 -12.48
N ILE A 73 10.75 -2.28 -12.50
CA ILE A 73 9.86 -2.84 -13.53
C ILE A 73 9.73 -1.84 -14.67
N TRP A 74 9.94 -2.33 -15.89
CA TRP A 74 9.83 -1.59 -17.13
C TRP A 74 8.67 -2.13 -17.97
N THR A 75 8.10 -1.27 -18.82
CA THR A 75 7.07 -1.67 -19.80
C THR A 75 7.60 -2.65 -20.85
N LEU A 76 8.87 -2.54 -21.19
CA LEU A 76 9.62 -3.34 -22.16
C LEU A 76 11.04 -3.54 -21.61
N GLU A 77 11.84 -4.38 -22.26
CA GLU A 77 13.27 -4.47 -21.98
C GLU A 77 13.91 -3.06 -22.03
N PRO A 78 14.71 -2.64 -21.03
CA PRO A 78 15.11 -1.24 -20.92
C PRO A 78 15.87 -0.70 -22.12
N HIS A 79 16.50 -1.52 -22.97
CA HIS A 79 17.20 -1.02 -24.15
C HIS A 79 16.30 -0.83 -25.38
N GLU A 80 15.06 -1.28 -25.33
CA GLU A 80 14.11 -1.15 -26.43
C GLU A 80 13.62 0.30 -26.59
N PRO A 81 13.30 0.73 -27.82
CA PRO A 81 12.55 1.95 -28.06
C PRO A 81 11.25 1.95 -27.25
N ASP A 82 10.90 3.10 -26.67
CA ASP A 82 9.69 3.30 -25.86
C ASP A 82 9.62 2.56 -24.51
N ALA A 83 10.69 1.87 -24.11
CA ALA A 83 10.80 1.29 -22.77
C ALA A 83 10.81 2.40 -21.70
N ALA A 84 9.93 2.26 -20.71
CA ALA A 84 9.80 3.20 -19.60
C ALA A 84 9.65 2.47 -18.26
N PRO A 85 10.24 2.98 -17.18
CA PRO A 85 10.06 2.41 -15.85
C PRO A 85 8.65 2.77 -15.34
N VAL A 86 8.05 1.86 -14.58
CA VAL A 86 6.69 2.03 -14.02
C VAL A 86 6.60 1.68 -12.53
N ARG A 87 7.61 0.98 -12.01
CA ARG A 87 7.71 0.65 -10.59
C ARG A 87 9.16 0.50 -10.17
N ILE A 88 9.47 0.97 -8.96
CA ILE A 88 10.76 0.78 -8.30
C ILE A 88 10.51 0.12 -6.95
N GLU A 89 11.16 -1.01 -6.69
CA GLU A 89 11.07 -1.78 -5.44
C GLU A 89 12.10 -1.31 -4.40
N TYR A 90 11.88 -1.65 -3.13
CA TYR A 90 12.79 -1.38 -2.01
C TYR A 90 13.19 0.10 -1.92
N VAL A 91 12.20 0.99 -2.06
CA VAL A 91 12.42 2.44 -2.03
C VAL A 91 12.86 2.93 -0.64
N MET A 92 12.51 2.21 0.43
CA MET A 92 13.03 2.48 1.79
C MET A 92 14.56 2.40 1.82
N ASP A 93 15.14 1.38 1.17
CA ASP A 93 16.60 1.19 1.10
C ASP A 93 17.28 2.22 0.18
N LYS A 94 16.61 2.58 -0.91
CA LYS A 94 17.15 3.49 -1.94
C LYS A 94 17.12 4.96 -1.53
N SER A 95 16.28 5.34 -0.56
CA SER A 95 16.15 6.75 -0.15
C SER A 95 15.89 6.88 1.35
N PRO A 96 16.72 7.64 2.09
CA PRO A 96 16.47 7.92 3.51
C PRO A 96 15.18 8.72 3.72
N VAL A 97 14.70 9.46 2.71
CA VAL A 97 13.39 10.14 2.78
C VAL A 97 12.26 9.11 2.81
N MET A 98 12.36 8.07 1.98
CA MET A 98 11.37 6.98 1.94
C MET A 98 11.45 6.11 3.20
N ALA A 99 12.65 5.87 3.76
CA ALA A 99 12.78 5.20 5.06
C ALA A 99 12.12 6.01 6.19
N ARG A 100 12.34 7.33 6.25
CA ARG A 100 11.68 8.21 7.24
C ARG A 100 10.16 8.25 7.07
N LEU A 101 9.67 8.18 5.83
CA LEU A 101 8.24 8.08 5.52
C LEU A 101 7.63 6.76 6.03
N ALA A 102 8.34 5.64 5.88
CA ALA A 102 7.90 4.36 6.44
C ALA A 102 7.84 4.34 7.97
N GLY A 103 8.56 5.25 8.65
CA GLY A 103 8.50 5.49 10.09
C GLY A 103 7.40 6.46 10.54
N HIS A 104 6.50 6.91 9.65
CA HIS A 104 5.55 8.00 9.94
C HIS A 104 4.55 7.61 11.06
N PRO A 105 4.46 8.36 12.17
CA PRO A 105 3.78 7.88 13.37
C PRO A 105 2.25 7.79 13.23
N LEU A 106 1.60 8.70 12.49
CA LEU A 106 0.15 8.58 12.23
C LEU A 106 -0.21 7.37 11.36
N LEU A 107 0.64 7.04 10.38
CA LEU A 107 0.48 5.86 9.54
C LEU A 107 0.60 4.59 10.40
N LEU A 108 1.67 4.50 11.20
CA LEU A 108 1.94 3.31 12.00
C LEU A 108 0.91 3.10 13.11
N ARG A 109 0.38 4.17 13.73
CA ARG A 109 -0.77 4.07 14.67
C ARG A 109 -2.04 3.56 13.99
N ALA A 110 -2.29 3.98 12.74
CA ALA A 110 -3.41 3.44 11.97
C ALA A 110 -3.19 1.96 11.62
N MET A 111 -1.98 1.57 11.22
CA MET A 111 -1.63 0.18 10.95
C MET A 111 -1.69 -0.70 12.22
N GLU A 112 -1.25 -0.21 13.37
CA GLU A 112 -1.42 -0.91 14.65
C GLU A 112 -2.89 -1.23 14.94
N THR A 113 -3.79 -0.28 14.66
CA THR A 113 -5.24 -0.45 14.88
C THR A 113 -5.87 -1.43 13.89
N LEU A 114 -5.43 -1.42 12.63
CA LEU A 114 -6.05 -2.20 11.54
C LEU A 114 -5.41 -3.57 11.34
N VAL A 115 -4.08 -3.65 11.37
CA VAL A 115 -3.32 -4.90 11.20
C VAL A 115 -3.15 -5.62 12.54
N GLY A 116 -2.97 -4.87 13.63
CA GLY A 116 -2.69 -5.38 14.97
C GLY A 116 -1.26 -5.04 15.43
N PRO A 117 -0.93 -5.23 16.72
CA PRO A 117 0.33 -4.75 17.31
C PRO A 117 1.59 -5.43 16.78
N ASN A 118 1.45 -6.57 16.10
CA ASN A 118 2.57 -7.35 15.59
C ASN A 118 2.86 -7.08 14.11
N PHE A 119 2.30 -6.02 13.53
CA PHE A 119 2.45 -5.75 12.10
C PHE A 119 3.92 -5.62 11.70
N ILE A 120 4.26 -6.08 10.50
CA ILE A 120 5.56 -5.85 9.87
C ILE A 120 5.36 -5.20 8.49
N PRO A 121 6.28 -4.33 8.05
CA PRO A 121 6.30 -3.88 6.66
C PRO A 121 6.81 -5.01 5.75
N THR A 122 6.10 -5.30 4.66
CA THR A 122 6.42 -6.38 3.73
C THR A 122 6.93 -5.81 2.41
N TRP A 123 6.08 -5.50 1.45
CA TRP A 123 6.48 -4.84 0.20
C TRP A 123 6.61 -3.33 0.41
N ASP A 124 7.66 -2.75 -0.15
CA ASP A 124 7.79 -1.31 -0.27
C ASP A 124 8.25 -0.91 -1.66
N SER A 125 7.50 0.00 -2.28
CA SER A 125 7.75 0.37 -3.67
C SER A 125 7.23 1.76 -3.98
N MET A 126 7.61 2.28 -5.13
CA MET A 126 6.94 3.40 -5.75
C MET A 126 6.43 2.99 -7.13
N VAL A 127 5.13 3.16 -7.36
CA VAL A 127 4.48 2.91 -8.64
C VAL A 127 4.12 4.24 -9.28
N PHE A 128 4.35 4.35 -10.59
CA PHE A 128 4.06 5.55 -11.36
C PHE A 128 3.69 5.17 -12.79
N LYS A 129 2.97 6.07 -13.45
CA LYS A 129 2.60 5.94 -14.86
C LYS A 129 3.51 6.78 -15.74
N THR A 130 3.61 6.38 -16.99
CA THR A 130 4.35 7.11 -18.02
C THR A 130 3.49 8.27 -18.52
N THR A 131 4.09 9.43 -18.76
CA THR A 131 3.36 10.59 -19.30
C THR A 131 2.96 10.39 -20.76
N ALA A 132 3.68 9.54 -21.50
CA ALA A 132 3.38 9.17 -22.88
C ALA A 132 2.05 8.40 -23.02
N GLY A 133 1.59 7.74 -21.95
CA GLY A 133 0.37 6.95 -21.95
C GLY A 133 0.59 5.67 -21.20
N ALA A 134 -0.29 5.38 -20.26
CA ALA A 134 -0.21 4.19 -19.44
C ALA A 134 -1.52 3.39 -19.54
N PRO A 135 -1.41 2.07 -19.73
CA PRO A 135 -2.58 1.23 -19.92
C PRO A 135 -3.47 1.23 -18.67
N ARG A 136 -4.70 0.75 -18.88
CA ARG A 136 -5.60 0.48 -17.76
C ARG A 136 -4.96 -0.54 -16.83
N LEU A 137 -5.18 -0.36 -15.53
CA LEU A 137 -4.94 -1.41 -14.54
C LEU A 137 -6.21 -2.26 -14.50
N ALA A 138 -6.09 -3.51 -14.94
CA ALA A 138 -7.21 -4.46 -14.94
C ALA A 138 -7.80 -4.61 -13.53
N TRP A 139 -9.08 -4.93 -13.44
CA TRP A 139 -9.72 -5.26 -12.17
C TRP A 139 -9.08 -6.50 -11.58
N HIS A 140 -8.51 -6.40 -10.37
CA HIS A 140 -7.79 -7.49 -9.72
C HIS A 140 -7.81 -7.36 -8.19
N ARG A 141 -7.40 -8.44 -7.52
CA ARG A 141 -6.96 -8.47 -6.13
C ARG A 141 -5.43 -8.52 -6.10
N ASP A 142 -4.83 -8.01 -5.04
CA ASP A 142 -3.40 -8.18 -4.78
C ASP A 142 -3.14 -9.56 -4.16
N GLY A 143 -2.04 -10.19 -4.58
CA GLY A 143 -1.43 -11.41 -4.01
C GLY A 143 -2.38 -12.44 -3.36
N GLN A 144 -2.94 -13.38 -4.12
CA GLN A 144 -3.64 -14.55 -3.55
C GLN A 144 -2.64 -15.59 -3.04
N MET A 145 -2.30 -15.53 -1.76
CA MET A 145 -1.27 -16.40 -1.14
C MET A 145 -1.80 -17.26 0.02
N TYR A 146 -3.09 -17.12 0.36
CA TYR A 146 -3.73 -17.87 1.43
C TYR A 146 -4.87 -18.71 0.88
N SER A 147 -4.93 -20.00 1.26
CA SER A 147 -5.97 -20.94 0.78
C SER A 147 -7.38 -20.57 1.24
N ASP A 148 -7.53 -19.88 2.36
CA ASP A 148 -8.79 -19.29 2.84
C ASP A 148 -8.57 -17.80 3.12
N ALA A 149 -8.27 -17.04 2.06
CA ALA A 149 -7.86 -15.64 2.16
C ALA A 149 -8.93 -14.76 2.83
N VAL A 150 -10.21 -15.02 2.55
CA VAL A 150 -11.32 -14.25 3.13
C VAL A 150 -11.40 -14.47 4.65
N ALA A 151 -11.26 -15.70 5.16
CA ALA A 151 -11.22 -15.92 6.59
C ALA A 151 -9.97 -15.31 7.26
N VAL A 152 -8.81 -15.40 6.60
CA VAL A 152 -7.53 -14.90 7.14
C VAL A 152 -7.48 -13.38 7.20
N THR A 153 -7.93 -12.71 6.14
CA THR A 153 -7.73 -11.27 5.94
C THR A 153 -8.88 -10.54 5.22
N GLY A 154 -10.06 -11.15 5.03
CA GLY A 154 -11.24 -10.44 4.53
C GLY A 154 -11.59 -9.22 5.37
N GLY A 155 -11.35 -9.28 6.69
CA GLY A 155 -11.44 -8.13 7.58
C GLY A 155 -10.31 -7.10 7.45
N GLY A 156 -9.42 -7.17 6.47
CA GLY A 156 -8.37 -6.17 6.25
C GLY A 156 -7.25 -6.22 7.29
N ARG A 157 -6.59 -7.38 7.43
CA ARG A 157 -5.37 -7.49 8.24
C ARG A 157 -4.10 -7.42 7.39
N VAL A 158 -4.19 -7.68 6.10
CA VAL A 158 -3.17 -7.42 5.11
C VAL A 158 -3.61 -6.21 4.29
N ILE A 159 -2.83 -5.14 4.37
CA ILE A 159 -3.22 -3.81 3.91
C ILE A 159 -2.09 -3.23 3.07
N ASP A 160 -2.44 -2.74 1.89
CA ASP A 160 -1.60 -1.83 1.12
C ASP A 160 -1.93 -0.38 1.46
N VAL A 161 -0.89 0.42 1.66
CA VAL A 161 -0.99 1.86 1.90
C VAL A 161 -0.35 2.59 0.74
N GLY A 162 -1.18 3.16 -0.13
CA GLY A 162 -0.73 4.02 -1.22
C GLY A 162 -0.70 5.50 -0.80
N ILE A 163 0.49 6.07 -0.62
CA ILE A 163 0.70 7.49 -0.30
C ILE A 163 0.89 8.28 -1.60
N TYR A 164 -0.03 9.22 -1.86
CA TYR A 164 -0.11 9.91 -3.14
C TYR A 164 0.82 11.13 -3.18
N LEU A 165 1.70 11.17 -4.19
CA LEU A 165 2.61 12.30 -4.38
C LEU A 165 2.08 13.30 -5.42
N ASP A 166 1.16 12.86 -6.28
CA ASP A 166 0.48 13.71 -7.26
C ASP A 166 -1.04 13.59 -7.09
N HIS A 167 -1.78 14.51 -7.71
CA HIS A 167 -3.24 14.42 -7.76
C HIS A 167 -3.70 13.15 -8.48
N ALA A 168 -4.71 12.49 -7.92
CA ALA A 168 -5.49 11.45 -8.56
C ALA A 168 -6.97 11.89 -8.63
N PRO A 169 -7.32 12.76 -9.60
CA PRO A 169 -8.71 13.10 -9.88
C PRO A 169 -9.50 11.90 -10.39
N GLU A 170 -10.83 11.99 -10.43
CA GLU A 170 -11.74 10.88 -10.77
C GLU A 170 -11.44 10.22 -12.13
N ASP A 171 -11.01 11.01 -13.12
CA ASP A 171 -10.61 10.54 -14.45
C ASP A 171 -9.23 9.84 -14.49
N ASN A 172 -8.48 9.85 -13.38
CA ASN A 172 -7.14 9.27 -13.25
C ASN A 172 -6.85 8.74 -11.82
N CYS A 173 -7.85 8.13 -11.18
CA CYS A 173 -7.71 7.53 -9.87
C CYS A 173 -7.88 6.01 -9.87
N VAL A 174 -7.55 5.39 -8.75
CA VAL A 174 -7.96 4.02 -8.45
C VAL A 174 -9.48 4.01 -8.23
N TRP A 175 -10.12 2.96 -8.73
CA TRP A 175 -11.50 2.61 -8.41
C TRP A 175 -11.51 1.28 -7.68
N ALA A 176 -12.39 1.13 -6.70
CA ALA A 176 -12.50 -0.07 -5.89
C ALA A 176 -13.97 -0.50 -5.80
N ILE A 177 -14.22 -1.80 -5.67
CA ILE A 177 -15.55 -2.34 -5.38
C ILE A 177 -15.66 -2.58 -3.87
N PRO A 178 -16.41 -1.74 -3.12
CA PRO A 178 -16.52 -1.91 -1.68
C PRO A 178 -17.12 -3.28 -1.32
N GLN A 179 -16.64 -3.87 -0.23
CA GLN A 179 -17.07 -5.18 0.30
C GLN A 179 -16.65 -6.39 -0.54
N SER A 180 -16.03 -6.20 -1.71
CA SER A 180 -15.55 -7.33 -2.51
C SER A 180 -14.40 -8.09 -1.82
N ASN A 181 -13.81 -7.54 -0.76
CA ASN A 181 -12.87 -8.20 0.13
C ASN A 181 -13.44 -9.43 0.87
N TYR A 182 -14.76 -9.61 0.84
CA TYR A 182 -15.46 -10.77 1.39
C TYR A 182 -16.00 -11.73 0.34
N TRP A 183 -15.79 -11.45 -0.95
CA TRP A 183 -16.27 -12.34 -2.01
C TRP A 183 -15.41 -13.59 -2.12
N GLU A 184 -16.07 -14.71 -2.40
CA GLU A 184 -15.42 -15.96 -2.78
C GLU A 184 -14.77 -15.86 -4.17
N ASP A 185 -13.82 -16.74 -4.44
CA ASP A 185 -13.00 -16.70 -5.65
C ASP A 185 -13.80 -16.80 -6.95
N GLU A 186 -14.89 -17.58 -6.97
CA GLU A 186 -15.78 -17.70 -8.12
C GLU A 186 -16.42 -16.34 -8.48
N GLN A 187 -17.02 -15.67 -7.50
CA GLN A 187 -17.65 -14.36 -7.69
C GLN A 187 -16.64 -13.29 -8.10
N VAL A 188 -15.43 -13.32 -7.52
CA VAL A 188 -14.32 -12.41 -7.86
C VAL A 188 -13.92 -12.60 -9.32
N THR A 189 -13.71 -13.85 -9.74
CA THR A 189 -13.29 -14.20 -11.10
C THR A 189 -14.35 -13.77 -12.11
N GLU A 190 -15.61 -14.17 -11.90
CA GLU A 190 -16.72 -13.81 -12.79
C GLU A 190 -16.88 -12.29 -12.93
N THR A 191 -16.78 -11.55 -11.81
CA THR A 191 -16.92 -10.10 -11.83
C THR A 191 -15.71 -9.43 -12.49
N ALA A 192 -14.49 -9.85 -12.16
CA ALA A 192 -13.27 -9.30 -12.74
C ALA A 192 -13.23 -9.55 -14.26
N ASP A 193 -13.53 -10.76 -14.71
CA ASP A 193 -13.56 -11.12 -16.13
C ASP A 193 -14.61 -10.31 -16.89
N ARG A 194 -15.82 -10.18 -16.33
CA ARG A 194 -16.89 -9.36 -16.93
C ARG A 194 -16.46 -7.90 -17.09
N LEU A 195 -15.92 -7.29 -16.03
CA LEU A 195 -15.46 -5.90 -16.08
C LEU A 195 -14.27 -5.74 -17.03
N ASN A 196 -13.34 -6.70 -17.02
CA ASN A 196 -12.15 -6.70 -17.86
C ASN A 196 -12.41 -7.06 -19.33
N ALA A 197 -13.58 -7.58 -19.69
CA ALA A 197 -13.98 -7.80 -21.07
C ALA A 197 -14.29 -6.50 -21.83
N THR A 198 -14.38 -5.36 -21.13
CA THR A 198 -14.59 -4.03 -21.70
C THR A 198 -13.32 -3.18 -21.59
N GLU A 199 -13.25 -2.05 -22.32
CA GLU A 199 -12.13 -1.11 -22.17
C GLU A 199 -12.08 -0.50 -20.76
N TRP A 200 -13.23 -0.10 -20.23
CA TRP A 200 -13.41 0.36 -18.85
C TRP A 200 -14.89 0.33 -18.46
N ASP A 201 -15.23 -0.46 -17.45
CA ASP A 201 -16.54 -0.48 -16.78
C ASP A 201 -16.30 -0.32 -15.28
N ALA A 202 -16.91 0.70 -14.68
CA ALA A 202 -16.83 1.00 -13.25
C ALA A 202 -18.16 0.71 -12.52
N THR A 203 -19.05 -0.07 -13.13
CA THR A 203 -20.33 -0.44 -12.53
C THR A 203 -20.13 -1.17 -11.20
N GLY A 204 -20.65 -0.59 -10.12
CA GLY A 204 -20.51 -1.13 -8.76
C GLY A 204 -19.22 -0.72 -8.05
N ALA A 205 -18.33 0.01 -8.72
CA ALA A 205 -17.12 0.56 -8.13
C ALA A 205 -17.30 2.03 -7.72
N VAL A 206 -16.39 2.49 -6.86
CA VAL A 206 -16.33 3.85 -6.34
C VAL A 206 -14.93 4.44 -6.57
N PRO A 207 -14.80 5.73 -6.93
CA PRO A 207 -13.51 6.35 -7.16
C PRO A 207 -12.83 6.72 -5.84
N ALA A 208 -11.53 6.48 -5.74
CA ALA A 208 -10.67 6.98 -4.68
C ALA A 208 -9.96 8.26 -5.14
N VAL A 209 -10.67 9.40 -5.10
CA VAL A 209 -10.10 10.70 -5.49
C VAL A 209 -9.13 11.18 -4.41
N MET A 210 -7.87 11.48 -4.79
CA MET A 210 -6.78 11.80 -3.85
C MET A 210 -6.08 13.11 -4.19
N ARG A 211 -5.64 13.82 -3.14
CA ARG A 211 -4.72 14.94 -3.23
C ARG A 211 -3.29 14.50 -2.85
N PRO A 212 -2.24 15.20 -3.32
CA PRO A 212 -0.89 14.99 -2.83
C PRO A 212 -0.83 15.06 -1.29
N GLY A 213 -0.20 14.07 -0.67
CA GLY A 213 -0.11 13.93 0.79
C GLY A 213 -1.26 13.14 1.43
N ASP A 214 -2.29 12.76 0.69
CA ASP A 214 -3.28 11.78 1.14
C ASP A 214 -2.73 10.35 1.04
N ALA A 215 -3.33 9.42 1.79
CA ALA A 215 -3.06 7.99 1.68
C ALA A 215 -4.34 7.19 1.43
N LEU A 216 -4.29 6.21 0.53
CA LEU A 216 -5.36 5.23 0.34
C LEU A 216 -4.95 3.94 1.03
N LEU A 217 -5.78 3.47 1.95
CA LEU A 217 -5.62 2.17 2.58
C LEU A 217 -6.57 1.23 1.85
N HIS A 218 -6.07 0.12 1.32
CA HIS A 218 -6.91 -0.93 0.75
C HIS A 218 -6.50 -2.30 1.26
N ASN A 219 -7.52 -3.13 1.54
CA ASN A 219 -7.31 -4.55 1.74
C ASN A 219 -6.93 -5.17 0.40
N ILE A 220 -5.90 -6.02 0.38
CA ILE A 220 -5.44 -6.74 -0.82
C ILE A 220 -6.55 -7.55 -1.51
N LEU A 221 -7.61 -7.92 -0.78
CA LEU A 221 -8.78 -8.63 -1.32
C LEU A 221 -9.86 -7.71 -1.91
N THR A 222 -9.74 -6.39 -1.76
CA THR A 222 -10.66 -5.45 -2.40
C THR A 222 -10.35 -5.38 -3.89
N LEU A 223 -11.35 -5.67 -4.73
CA LEU A 223 -11.21 -5.67 -6.17
C LEU A 223 -11.07 -4.22 -6.61
N HIS A 224 -9.98 -3.92 -7.29
CA HIS A 224 -9.66 -2.56 -7.68
C HIS A 224 -9.01 -2.53 -9.07
N GLY A 225 -9.08 -1.37 -9.69
CA GLY A 225 -8.58 -1.12 -11.05
C GLY A 225 -8.43 0.38 -11.28
N ALA A 226 -7.90 0.74 -12.45
CA ALA A 226 -7.77 2.14 -12.84
C ALA A 226 -7.88 2.28 -14.36
N PRO A 227 -8.49 3.36 -14.87
CA PRO A 227 -8.58 3.58 -16.32
C PRO A 227 -7.20 3.78 -16.95
N ALA A 228 -7.16 3.65 -18.28
CA ALA A 228 -6.01 4.08 -19.07
C ALA A 228 -5.92 5.61 -19.04
N VAL A 229 -4.71 6.16 -18.99
CA VAL A 229 -4.50 7.60 -18.82
C VAL A 229 -3.26 8.08 -19.56
N VAL A 230 -3.23 9.38 -19.88
CA VAL A 230 -2.11 10.04 -20.57
C VAL A 230 -1.78 11.37 -19.89
N GLY A 231 -0.52 11.82 -20.01
CA GLY A 231 -0.09 13.16 -19.60
C GLY A 231 0.11 13.38 -18.10
N LYS A 232 -0.02 12.35 -17.26
CA LYS A 232 0.16 12.44 -15.80
C LYS A 232 1.02 11.28 -15.29
N GLN A 233 2.03 11.60 -14.48
CA GLN A 233 2.94 10.61 -13.89
C GLN A 233 2.27 9.85 -12.73
N ARG A 234 1.54 10.55 -11.85
CA ARG A 234 0.75 9.99 -10.73
C ARG A 234 1.49 8.90 -9.97
N ARG A 235 2.52 9.38 -9.26
CA ARG A 235 3.41 8.65 -8.37
C ARG A 235 2.69 8.34 -7.06
N VAL A 236 2.76 7.08 -6.65
CA VAL A 236 2.22 6.58 -5.38
C VAL A 236 3.29 5.71 -4.73
N VAL A 237 3.63 6.00 -3.48
CA VAL A 237 4.50 5.14 -2.67
C VAL A 237 3.62 4.11 -1.98
N TYR A 238 3.93 2.83 -2.13
CA TYR A 238 3.21 1.73 -1.52
C TYR A 238 4.00 1.08 -0.41
N TYR A 239 3.38 0.95 0.76
CA TYR A 239 3.85 0.11 1.86
C TYR A 239 2.77 -0.90 2.20
N GLU A 240 3.09 -2.19 2.06
CA GLU A 240 2.22 -3.28 2.48
C GLU A 240 2.56 -3.67 3.92
N TYR A 241 1.53 -4.02 4.70
CA TYR A 241 1.67 -4.47 6.08
C TYR A 241 0.92 -5.78 6.29
N ARG A 242 1.55 -6.70 7.03
CA ARG A 242 0.98 -7.98 7.46
C ARG A 242 1.18 -8.21 8.95
N PRO A 243 0.29 -8.95 9.64
CA PRO A 243 0.55 -9.36 11.02
C PRO A 243 1.72 -10.36 11.05
N GLY A 244 2.71 -10.12 11.90
CA GLY A 244 3.89 -10.98 12.01
C GLY A 244 3.55 -12.43 12.36
N GLU A 245 2.47 -12.68 13.12
CA GLU A 245 2.01 -14.04 13.40
C GLU A 245 1.42 -14.75 12.18
N VAL A 246 0.75 -14.01 11.29
CA VAL A 246 0.20 -14.55 10.04
C VAL A 246 1.34 -14.90 9.10
N GLU A 247 2.30 -13.99 8.92
CA GLU A 247 3.50 -14.25 8.12
C GLU A 247 4.32 -15.42 8.67
N ARG A 248 4.55 -15.47 9.98
CA ARG A 248 5.30 -16.57 10.60
C ARG A 248 4.61 -17.92 10.41
N GLN A 249 3.28 -17.99 10.49
CA GLN A 249 2.55 -19.26 10.40
C GLN A 249 2.26 -19.66 8.95
N LEU A 250 1.69 -18.75 8.16
CA LEU A 250 1.14 -19.02 6.83
C LEU A 250 2.06 -18.57 5.70
N GLY A 251 3.04 -17.72 5.98
CA GLY A 251 3.85 -17.07 4.96
C GLY A 251 3.15 -15.88 4.30
N PRO A 252 3.56 -15.52 3.07
CA PRO A 252 4.38 -16.31 2.15
C PRO A 252 5.87 -16.38 2.47
N HIS A 253 6.37 -15.52 3.35
CA HIS A 253 7.80 -15.45 3.62
C HIS A 253 8.26 -16.50 4.63
N VAL A 254 9.53 -16.91 4.57
CA VAL A 254 10.15 -17.76 5.59
C VAL A 254 10.09 -17.09 6.97
N PRO A 255 9.98 -17.84 8.07
CA PRO A 255 9.81 -17.28 9.42
C PRO A 255 10.86 -16.22 9.81
N GLU A 256 12.09 -16.34 9.34
CA GLU A 256 13.19 -15.42 9.62
C GLU A 256 12.94 -14.00 9.06
N TYR A 257 12.16 -13.89 7.98
CA TYR A 257 11.82 -12.61 7.36
C TYR A 257 11.14 -11.65 8.34
N VAL A 258 10.33 -12.19 9.27
CA VAL A 258 9.58 -11.39 10.25
C VAL A 258 10.55 -10.58 11.13
N GLY A 259 11.58 -11.21 11.69
CA GLY A 259 12.55 -10.51 12.55
C GLY A 259 13.39 -9.49 11.78
N LEU A 260 13.75 -9.79 10.53
CA LEU A 260 14.46 -8.87 9.65
C LEU A 260 13.63 -7.61 9.34
N LYS A 261 12.35 -7.77 8.97
CA LYS A 261 11.48 -6.62 8.70
C LYS A 261 11.08 -5.85 9.95
N GLN A 262 11.10 -6.48 11.12
CA GLN A 262 11.01 -5.77 12.39
C GLN A 262 12.24 -4.87 12.63
N GLN A 263 13.46 -5.34 12.32
CA GLN A 263 14.65 -4.49 12.37
C GLN A 263 14.55 -3.34 11.36
N VAL A 264 14.03 -3.59 10.15
CA VAL A 264 13.78 -2.52 9.15
C VAL A 264 12.84 -1.45 9.69
N LEU A 265 11.69 -1.84 10.26
CA LEU A 265 10.73 -0.91 10.85
C LEU A 265 11.38 -0.06 11.95
N ARG A 266 12.16 -0.69 12.83
CA ARG A 266 12.88 0.00 13.91
C ARG A 266 13.91 0.99 13.36
N ALA A 267 14.67 0.61 12.33
CA ALA A 267 15.62 1.50 11.67
C ALA A 267 14.91 2.71 11.04
N CYS A 268 13.74 2.52 10.42
CA CYS A 268 12.93 3.62 9.88
C CYS A 268 12.44 4.58 10.98
N LEU A 269 11.99 4.05 12.12
CA LEU A 269 11.59 4.84 13.30
C LEU A 269 12.76 5.65 13.85
N GLU A 270 13.94 5.03 13.99
CA GLU A 270 15.16 5.67 14.48
C GLU A 270 15.63 6.79 13.52
N GLN A 271 15.64 6.53 12.21
CA GLN A 271 15.97 7.53 11.20
C GLN A 271 15.02 8.71 11.22
N ARG A 272 13.70 8.47 11.39
CA ARG A 272 12.71 9.53 11.50
C ARG A 272 12.91 10.35 12.77
N ALA A 273 13.08 9.71 13.91
CA ALA A 273 13.26 10.39 15.20
C ALA A 273 14.56 11.21 15.26
N ALA A 274 15.62 10.77 14.56
CA ALA A 274 16.87 11.51 14.45
C ALA A 274 16.81 12.69 13.47
N SER A 275 15.75 12.79 12.67
CA SER A 275 15.58 13.85 11.67
C SER A 275 15.17 15.17 12.31
N GLY A 276 15.89 16.25 11.99
CA GLY A 276 15.50 17.61 12.40
C GLY A 276 14.14 18.05 11.86
N GLU A 277 13.68 17.45 10.75
CA GLU A 277 12.38 17.72 10.09
C GLU A 277 11.18 17.23 10.91
N HIS A 278 11.35 16.20 11.75
CA HIS A 278 10.25 15.53 12.46
C HIS A 278 10.37 15.60 13.99
N ARG A 279 11.24 16.50 14.49
CA ARG A 279 11.58 16.65 15.92
C ARG A 279 10.40 16.93 16.86
N ASP A 280 9.32 17.47 16.33
CA ASP A 280 8.13 17.87 17.11
C ASP A 280 7.05 16.77 17.13
N GLU A 281 7.29 15.63 16.47
CA GLU A 281 6.39 14.50 16.49
C GLU A 281 6.64 13.61 17.71
N GLU A 282 5.56 13.05 18.25
CA GLU A 282 5.66 11.88 19.14
C GLU A 282 5.89 10.62 18.29
N PRO A 283 7.08 9.98 18.38
CA PRO A 283 7.40 8.79 17.59
C PRO A 283 6.42 7.65 17.88
N PHE A 284 6.22 6.79 16.90
CA PHE A 284 5.47 5.56 17.13
C PHE A 284 6.33 4.56 17.92
N GLU A 285 5.76 4.02 18.99
CA GLU A 285 6.42 3.00 19.79
C GLU A 285 5.98 1.59 19.35
N TYR A 286 6.86 0.90 18.63
CA TYR A 286 6.56 -0.45 18.15
C TYR A 286 6.68 -1.49 19.27
N ARG A 287 5.52 -2.02 19.72
CA ARG A 287 5.41 -2.93 20.86
C ARG A 287 4.64 -4.22 20.49
N PRO A 288 5.20 -5.09 19.61
CA PRO A 288 4.61 -6.40 19.35
C PRO A 288 4.56 -7.23 20.64
N VAL A 289 3.61 -8.16 20.68
CA VAL A 289 3.51 -9.15 21.77
C VAL A 289 4.83 -9.92 21.87
N GLU A 290 5.28 -10.19 23.09
CA GLU A 290 6.61 -10.76 23.38
C GLU A 290 6.96 -11.98 22.52
N GLN A 291 6.03 -12.93 22.36
CA GLN A 291 6.25 -14.13 21.54
C GLN A 291 6.46 -13.89 20.03
N TYR A 292 6.12 -12.71 19.54
CA TYR A 292 6.28 -12.28 18.15
C TYR A 292 7.33 -11.19 17.99
N ARG A 293 8.09 -10.89 19.05
CA ARG A 293 9.26 -10.00 19.00
C ARG A 293 10.49 -10.79 18.59
N LEU A 294 10.84 -10.76 17.31
CA LEU A 294 11.85 -11.64 16.71
C LEU A 294 13.09 -10.90 16.20
N TRP A 295 13.15 -9.58 16.36
CA TRP A 295 14.30 -8.78 15.91
C TRP A 295 15.61 -9.18 16.60
N ASP A 296 15.58 -9.64 17.86
CA ASP A 296 16.76 -10.07 18.62
C ASP A 296 17.23 -11.50 18.24
N GLU A 297 16.35 -12.28 17.61
CA GLU A 297 16.66 -13.62 17.09
C GLU A 297 17.30 -13.56 15.69
N SER A 298 17.21 -12.41 15.02
CA SER A 298 17.73 -12.21 13.66
C SER A 298 19.12 -11.56 13.68
N PRO A 299 20.01 -11.87 12.72
CA PRO A 299 21.26 -11.15 12.56
C PRO A 299 21.01 -9.64 12.39
N ALA A 300 21.96 -8.81 12.84
CA ALA A 300 21.87 -7.37 12.62
C ALA A 300 21.83 -7.04 11.12
N ILE A 301 20.85 -6.24 10.71
CA ILE A 301 20.70 -5.82 9.31
C ILE A 301 21.78 -4.81 8.90
N SER A 302 22.26 -4.90 7.66
CA SER A 302 23.24 -3.96 7.07
C SER A 302 22.60 -2.96 6.07
N GLY A 303 21.32 -3.16 5.75
CA GLY A 303 20.51 -2.36 4.83
C GLY A 303 19.02 -2.64 5.06
N LEU A 304 18.17 -1.97 4.30
CA LEU A 304 16.70 -2.10 4.42
C LEU A 304 16.08 -3.00 3.34
N ARG A 305 16.87 -3.42 2.35
CA ARG A 305 16.45 -4.31 1.25
C ARG A 305 16.52 -5.79 1.65
N PHE A 306 15.37 -6.48 1.58
CA PHE A 306 15.24 -7.92 1.78
C PHE A 306 14.46 -8.54 0.61
N PRO A 307 15.15 -9.13 -0.38
CA PRO A 307 14.51 -9.58 -1.62
C PRO A 307 13.51 -10.70 -1.38
N HIS A 308 12.27 -10.51 -1.81
CA HIS A 308 11.18 -11.45 -1.50
C HIS A 308 11.51 -12.89 -1.93
N GLU A 309 12.14 -13.05 -3.09
CA GLU A 309 12.56 -14.33 -3.67
C GLU A 309 13.60 -15.10 -2.84
N GLU A 310 14.44 -14.39 -2.07
CA GLU A 310 15.44 -14.99 -1.18
C GLU A 310 14.83 -15.45 0.14
N TYR A 311 13.64 -14.93 0.48
CA TYR A 311 12.95 -15.18 1.75
C TYR A 311 11.56 -15.78 1.53
N TRP A 312 11.33 -16.46 0.41
CA TRP A 312 10.03 -17.04 0.06
C TRP A 312 9.87 -18.50 0.52
N ARG A 313 8.64 -18.93 0.87
CA ARG A 313 8.28 -20.34 1.03
C ARG A 313 7.83 -20.91 -0.31
N TRP A 314 8.68 -21.72 -0.93
CA TRP A 314 8.38 -22.47 -2.15
C TRP A 314 7.73 -23.82 -1.83
#